data_AF-A0A2M6X2Q4-F1
#
_entry.id   AF-A0A2M6X2Q4-F1
#
_cell.length_a   1.000
_cell.length_b   1.000
_cell.length_c   1.000
_cell.angle_alpha   90.00
_cell.angle_beta   90.00
_cell.angle_gamma   90.00
#
_symmetry.space_group_name_H-M   'P 1'
#
loop_
_entity.id
_entity.type
_entity.pdbx_description
1 polymer ?
#
loop_
_entity_poly.entity_id
_entity_poly.type
_entity_poly.pdbx_seq_one_letter_code
_entity_poly.pdbx_strand_id
1 'polypeptide(L)' 'MKKIKYGKVELSDESFDDANALIRVSMMLPLNMVKDLKRLSLTEQHGGKYQVLIRDILADWIDHKKPKRKRA' A
#
# COMPACT_ATOMS: atom_id res chain seq x y z
N MET A 1 25.97 3.09 12.82
CA MET A 1 24.67 3.02 12.12
C MET A 1 24.25 1.55 11.97
N LYS A 2 23.07 1.14 12.46
CA LYS A 2 22.62 -0.28 12.41
C LYS A 2 22.08 -0.61 11.01
N LYS A 3 22.60 -1.67 10.37
CA LYS A 3 22.18 -2.12 9.01
C LYS A 3 20.71 -2.58 9.02
N ILE A 4 19.89 -1.98 8.16
CA ILE A 4 18.48 -2.35 7.95
C ILE A 4 18.43 -3.44 6.86
N LYS A 5 17.72 -4.56 7.11
CA LYS A 5 17.54 -5.66 6.15
C LYS A 5 16.24 -5.49 5.36
N TYR A 6 16.29 -5.68 4.05
CA TYR A 6 15.15 -5.63 3.13
C TYR A 6 14.84 -7.04 2.59
N GLY A 7 13.58 -7.31 2.27
CA GLY A 7 13.13 -8.55 1.61
C GLY A 7 12.43 -8.24 0.30
N LYS A 8 12.63 -9.08 -0.73
CA LYS A 8 12.04 -8.93 -2.07
C LYS A 8 10.75 -9.76 -2.17
N VAL A 9 9.69 -9.20 -2.74
CA VAL A 9 8.41 -9.88 -3.02
C VAL A 9 8.13 -9.75 -4.53
N GLU A 10 7.84 -10.88 -5.19
CA GLU A 10 7.50 -10.95 -6.62
C GLU A 10 6.05 -11.44 -6.75
N LEU A 11 5.26 -10.80 -7.61
CA LEU A 11 3.89 -11.17 -7.97
C LEU A 11 3.78 -11.09 -9.50
N SER A 12 3.18 -12.10 -10.12
CA SER A 12 3.15 -12.34 -11.57
C SER A 12 2.03 -11.61 -12.33
N ASP A 13 2.23 -11.44 -13.64
CA ASP A 13 1.52 -10.54 -14.57
C ASP A 13 0.15 -11.02 -15.09
N GLU A 14 -0.32 -12.23 -14.78
CA GLU A 14 -1.52 -12.80 -15.43
C GLU A 14 -2.87 -12.24 -14.91
N SER A 15 -2.86 -11.13 -14.17
CA SER A 15 -4.05 -10.59 -13.48
C SER A 15 -4.56 -9.25 -14.03
N PHE A 16 -4.02 -8.75 -15.14
CA PHE A 16 -4.19 -7.34 -15.55
C PHE A 16 -5.04 -7.20 -16.81
N ASP A 17 -6.33 -6.90 -16.61
CA ASP A 17 -7.30 -6.48 -17.63
C ASP A 17 -7.17 -4.97 -17.88
N ASP A 18 -7.19 -4.56 -19.16
CA ASP A 18 -6.65 -3.31 -19.75
C ASP A 18 -7.21 -1.95 -19.25
N ALA A 19 -8.10 -1.91 -18.26
CA ALA A 19 -8.71 -0.67 -17.77
C ALA A 19 -7.99 -0.01 -16.58
N ASN A 20 -7.08 -0.73 -15.92
CA ASN A 20 -6.38 -0.26 -14.72
C ASN A 20 -4.87 -0.40 -14.94
N ALA A 21 -4.20 0.68 -15.34
CA ALA A 21 -2.75 0.72 -15.43
C ALA A 21 -2.14 0.32 -14.06
N LEU A 22 -1.58 -0.88 -13.99
CA LEU A 22 -0.98 -1.35 -12.76
C LEU A 22 0.42 -0.75 -12.62
N ILE A 23 0.52 0.29 -11.80
CA ILE A 23 1.81 0.92 -11.52
C ILE A 23 2.50 0.16 -10.38
N ARG A 24 3.60 -0.52 -10.70
CA ARG A 24 4.45 -1.15 -9.69
C ARG A 24 5.31 -0.11 -9.00
N VAL A 25 5.01 0.19 -7.74
CA VAL A 25 5.81 1.09 -6.90
C VAL A 25 6.69 0.28 -5.96
N SER A 26 8.00 0.51 -6.01
CA SER A 26 8.95 0.00 -5.02
C SER A 26 9.31 1.11 -4.04
N MET A 27 9.08 0.87 -2.74
CA MET A 27 9.28 1.87 -1.70
C MET A 27 10.09 1.30 -0.54
N MET A 28 11.07 2.06 -0.06
CA MET A 28 11.86 1.72 1.11
C MET A 28 11.19 2.26 2.36
N LEU A 29 10.79 1.36 3.26
CA LEU A 29 10.18 1.72 4.53
C LEU A 29 11.07 1.35 5.72
N PRO A 30 10.99 2.09 6.84
CA PRO A 30 11.57 1.69 8.11
C PRO A 30 11.07 0.32 8.58
N LEU A 31 11.95 -0.49 9.18
CA LEU A 31 11.62 -1.86 9.57
C LEU A 31 10.50 -1.93 10.62
N ASN A 32 10.46 -0.98 11.55
CA ASN A 32 9.36 -0.86 12.53
C ASN A 32 8.02 -0.66 11.82
N MET A 33 7.98 0.24 10.84
CA MET A 33 6.78 0.50 10.05
C MET A 33 6.31 -0.75 9.29
N VAL A 34 7.24 -1.51 8.71
CA VAL A 34 6.90 -2.80 8.06
C VAL A 34 6.30 -3.79 9.05
N LYS A 35 6.81 -3.86 10.28
CA LYS A 35 6.26 -4.73 11.33
C LYS A 35 4.85 -4.29 11.74
N ASP A 36 4.64 -3.00 11.91
CA ASP A 36 3.34 -2.44 12.29
C ASP A 36 2.31 -2.68 11.18
N LEU A 37 2.67 -2.42 9.93
CA LEU A 37 1.83 -2.71 8.76
C LEU A 37 1.45 -4.19 8.67
N LYS A 38 2.40 -5.10 8.90
CA LYS A 38 2.10 -6.54 8.94
C LYS A 38 1.10 -6.87 10.03
N ARG A 39 1.32 -6.36 11.25
CA ARG A 39 0.42 -6.59 12.39
C ARG A 39 -0.98 -6.05 12.12
N LEU A 40 -1.08 -4.83 11.61
CA LEU A 40 -2.35 -4.17 11.30
C LEU A 40 -3.11 -4.85 10.15
N SER A 41 -2.40 -5.49 9.22
CA SER A 41 -3.04 -6.23 8.13
C SER A 41 -3.64 -7.58 8.54
N LEU A 42 -3.43 -8.06 9.77
CA LEU A 42 -4.00 -9.31 10.31
C LEU A 42 -5.49 -9.18 10.65
N THR A 43 -6.26 -8.70 9.69
CA THR A 43 -7.72 -8.54 9.75
C THR A 43 -8.32 -9.26 8.55
N GLU A 44 -9.58 -9.67 8.65
CA GLU A 44 -10.31 -10.32 7.56
C GLU A 44 -10.35 -9.44 6.30
N GLN A 45 -10.61 -8.14 6.46
CA GLN A 45 -10.65 -7.15 5.38
C GLN A 45 -9.37 -7.11 4.54
N HIS A 46 -8.20 -7.23 5.17
CA HIS A 46 -6.91 -7.09 4.50
C HIS A 46 -6.24 -8.45 4.22
N GLY A 47 -6.82 -9.57 4.69
CA GLY A 47 -6.32 -10.94 4.44
C GLY A 47 -4.87 -11.19 4.85
N GLY A 48 -4.34 -10.47 5.84
CA GLY A 48 -2.93 -10.53 6.23
C GLY A 48 -1.96 -9.87 5.24
N LYS A 49 -2.46 -9.21 4.19
CA LYS A 49 -1.66 -8.60 3.13
C LYS A 49 -1.50 -7.11 3.38
N TYR A 50 -0.36 -6.70 3.94
CA TYR A 50 -0.07 -5.29 4.19
C TYR A 50 -0.04 -4.41 2.93
N GLN A 51 0.12 -4.99 1.73
CA GLN A 51 0.01 -4.26 0.47
C GLN A 51 -1.42 -3.72 0.24
N VAL A 52 -2.44 -4.50 0.65
CA VAL A 52 -3.85 -4.08 0.56
C VAL A 52 -4.10 -2.93 1.53
N LEU A 53 -3.59 -3.06 2.77
CA LEU A 53 -3.66 -1.98 3.76
C LEU A 53 -2.98 -0.69 3.27
N ILE A 54 -1.80 -0.78 2.66
CA ILE A 54 -1.11 0.40 2.09
C ILE A 54 -1.98 1.06 1.01
N ARG A 55 -2.59 0.27 0.12
CA ARG A 55 -3.48 0.79 -0.93
C ARG A 55 -4.66 1.54 -0.32
N ASP A 56 -5.28 0.98 0.70
CA ASP A 56 -6.45 1.58 1.34
C ASP A 56 -6.08 2.88 2.09
N ILE A 57 -4.91 2.92 2.77
CA ILE A 57 -4.36 4.15 3.37
C ILE A 57 -4.13 5.24 2.31
N LEU A 58 -3.56 4.88 1.15
CA LEU A 58 -3.31 5.84 0.08
C LEU A 58 -4.59 6.33 -0.58
N ALA A 59 -5.57 5.44 -0.78
CA ALA A 59 -6.89 5.80 -1.29
C ALA A 59 -7.60 6.78 -0.35
N ASP A 60 -7.63 6.45 0.94
CA ASP A 60 -8.20 7.30 1.98
C ASP A 60 -7.54 8.68 2.02
N TRP A 61 -6.21 8.73 1.93
CA TRP A 61 -5.48 9.98 1.88
C TRP A 61 -5.82 10.83 0.65
N ILE A 62 -5.95 10.21 -0.54
CA ILE A 62 -6.35 10.91 -1.78
C ILE A 62 -7.75 11.50 -1.62
N ASP A 63 -8.69 10.74 -1.07
CA ASP A 63 -10.07 11.20 -0.90
C ASP A 63 -10.19 12.33 0.13
N HIS A 64 -9.40 12.29 1.20
CA HIS A 64 -9.32 13.38 2.19
C HIS A 64 -8.54 14.60 1.69
N LYS A 65 -7.65 14.45 0.70
CA LYS A 65 -6.89 15.56 0.11
C LYS A 65 -7.60 16.29 -1.02
N LYS A 66 -8.65 15.72 -1.62
CA LYS A 66 -9.44 16.44 -2.64
C LYS A 66 -10.05 17.67 -1.99
N PRO A 67 -9.66 18.91 -2.39
CA PRO A 67 -10.30 20.10 -1.84
C PRO A 67 -11.79 20.01 -2.18
N LYS A 68 -12.65 20.12 -1.16
CA LYS A 68 -14.09 20.33 -1.37
C LYS A 68 -14.21 21.59 -2.22
N ARG A 69 -14.42 21.43 -3.54
CA ARG A 69 -14.70 22.53 -4.45
C ARG A 69 -15.89 23.26 -3.83
N LYS A 70 -15.68 24.46 -3.27
CA LYS A 70 -16.78 25.33 -2.89
C LYS A 70 -17.58 25.55 -4.17
N ARG A 71 -18.80 25.02 -4.23
CA ARG A 71 -19.76 25.42 -5.27
C ARG A 71 -19.94 26.93 -5.08
N ALA A 72 -19.53 27.68 -6.10
CA ALA A 72 -19.86 29.09 -6.25
C ALA A 72 -21.34 29.23 -6.57
#